data_AF-A0A838RWX4-F1
#
_entry.id   AF-A0A838RWX4-F1
#
_cell.length_a   1.000
_cell.length_b   1.000
_cell.length_c   1.000
_cell.angle_alpha   90.00
_cell.angle_beta   90.00
_cell.angle_gamma   90.00
#
_symmetry.space_group_name_H-M   'P 1'
#
loop_
_entity.id
_entity.type
_entity.pdbx_description
1 polymer ?
#
loop_
_entity_poly.entity_id
_entity_poly.type
_entity_poly.pdbx_seq_one_letter_code
_entity_poly.pdbx_strand_id
1 'polypeptide(L)'
;MKNIKSETEVARMARRARSAARCLATLSDTRRREVLMAAADALFEQRAVILAANERDCHAALSAVEQGLMVPALFSRLQTSERGVEEMAARVRDVARLPDPVGKVLATIELDQGLVLYKVSCPLGVIGIIFESRPDVVPQVAALALKSGNALLLKGGVEAMQTNQALVSIWRAAYSRFDEIPEDAISLLHTREDVTEMLALEDDIDLIIPRGSKEFVHYVASQSQIPVLGHGEGLCHVYIDAAADLKKGYDVAFDSKVQYPAACNAAETLLVHEALANKFLPEMIARFQSAGVEVR
;
A
#
# COMPACT_ATOMS: atom_id res chain seq x y z
N MET A 1 -34.93 -23.91 5.16
CA MET A 1 -34.94 -22.43 5.15
C MET A 1 -33.50 -21.99 5.43
N LYS A 2 -32.80 -21.43 4.43
CA LYS A 2 -31.46 -20.87 4.64
C LYS A 2 -31.60 -19.73 5.65
N ASN A 3 -30.84 -19.79 6.74
CA ASN A 3 -30.74 -18.72 7.73
C ASN A 3 -30.37 -17.42 7.01
N ILE A 4 -31.32 -16.50 6.91
CA ILE A 4 -31.04 -15.13 6.48
C ILE A 4 -30.35 -14.49 7.68
N LYS A 5 -29.02 -14.62 7.77
CA LYS A 5 -28.23 -13.72 8.63
C LYS A 5 -28.53 -12.31 8.13
N SER A 6 -28.95 -11.42 9.03
CA SER A 6 -29.09 -10.00 8.70
C SER A 6 -27.79 -9.52 8.06
N GLU A 7 -27.92 -8.81 6.94
CA GLU A 7 -26.76 -8.23 6.26
C GLU A 7 -26.05 -7.27 7.21
N THR A 8 -24.77 -7.56 7.43
CA THR A 8 -23.83 -6.79 8.23
C THR A 8 -23.38 -5.53 7.49
N GLU A 9 -22.89 -4.54 8.24
CA GLU A 9 -22.45 -3.28 7.64
C GLU A 9 -21.27 -3.47 6.68
N VAL A 10 -20.31 -4.34 7.02
CA VAL A 10 -19.14 -4.61 6.17
C VAL A 10 -19.57 -5.23 4.85
N ALA A 11 -20.45 -6.24 4.88
CA ALA A 11 -21.03 -6.82 3.66
C ALA A 11 -21.77 -5.79 2.79
N ARG A 12 -22.53 -4.89 3.42
CA ARG A 12 -23.22 -3.79 2.71
C ARG A 12 -22.23 -2.83 2.05
N MET A 13 -21.17 -2.44 2.76
CA MET A 13 -20.12 -1.57 2.23
C MET A 13 -19.37 -2.24 1.07
N ALA A 14 -19.04 -3.53 1.18
CA ALA A 14 -18.40 -4.30 0.12
C ALA A 14 -19.27 -4.37 -1.14
N ARG A 15 -20.58 -4.64 -1.01
CA ARG A 15 -21.51 -4.65 -2.16
C ARG A 15 -21.64 -3.29 -2.84
N ARG A 16 -21.64 -2.20 -2.07
CA ARG A 16 -21.62 -0.83 -2.61
C ARG A 16 -20.31 -0.54 -3.34
N ALA A 17 -19.18 -0.90 -2.74
CA ALA A 17 -17.87 -0.79 -3.39
C ALA A 17 -17.83 -1.59 -4.71
N ARG A 18 -18.41 -2.80 -4.75
CA ARG A 18 -18.52 -3.61 -5.97
C ARG A 18 -19.35 -2.94 -7.06
N SER A 19 -20.43 -2.28 -6.68
CA SER A 19 -21.24 -1.49 -7.61
C SER A 19 -20.44 -0.29 -8.14
N ALA A 20 -19.71 0.40 -7.26
CA ALA A 20 -18.85 1.52 -7.62
C ALA A 20 -17.67 1.09 -8.52
N ALA A 21 -17.09 -0.09 -8.29
CA ALA A 21 -16.01 -0.63 -9.12
C ALA A 21 -16.42 -0.75 -10.59
N ARG A 22 -17.68 -1.13 -10.86
CA ARG A 22 -18.21 -1.20 -12.22
C ARG A 22 -18.28 0.19 -12.87
N CYS A 23 -18.61 1.23 -12.12
CA CYS A 23 -18.58 2.61 -12.61
C CYS A 23 -17.13 3.06 -12.89
N LEU A 24 -16.19 2.77 -11.98
CA LEU A 24 -14.79 3.14 -12.16
C LEU A 24 -14.13 2.46 -13.37
N ALA A 25 -14.52 1.21 -13.64
CA ALA A 25 -14.01 0.42 -14.75
C ALA A 25 -14.37 1.01 -16.14
N THR A 26 -15.46 1.79 -16.24
CA THR A 26 -15.91 2.39 -17.51
C THR A 26 -15.36 3.79 -17.76
N LEU A 27 -14.69 4.38 -16.77
CA LEU A 27 -14.10 5.71 -16.93
C LEU A 27 -13.00 5.72 -18.00
N SER A 28 -12.81 6.85 -18.66
CA SER A 28 -11.64 7.08 -19.51
C SER A 28 -10.40 7.35 -18.67
N ASP A 29 -9.21 7.13 -19.25
CA ASP A 29 -7.94 7.53 -18.62
C ASP A 29 -7.96 9.01 -18.24
N THR A 30 -8.38 9.87 -19.17
CA THR A 30 -8.48 11.32 -18.96
C THR A 30 -9.33 11.64 -17.74
N ARG A 31 -10.51 11.03 -17.60
CA ARG A 31 -11.37 11.27 -16.45
C ARG A 31 -10.75 10.80 -15.15
N ARG A 32 -10.15 9.59 -15.11
CA ARG A 32 -9.41 9.11 -13.94
C ARG A 32 -8.30 10.07 -13.54
N ARG A 33 -7.57 10.64 -14.52
CA ARG A 33 -6.51 11.62 -14.27
C ARG A 33 -7.04 12.92 -13.68
N GLU A 34 -8.13 13.46 -14.22
CA GLU A 34 -8.76 14.67 -13.68
C GLU A 34 -9.17 14.50 -12.22
N VAL A 35 -9.74 13.34 -11.88
CA VAL A 35 -10.15 13.01 -10.50
C VAL A 35 -8.93 12.87 -9.58
N LEU A 36 -7.86 12.21 -10.05
CA LEU A 36 -6.61 12.11 -9.28
C LEU A 36 -5.98 13.48 -9.02
N MET A 37 -5.99 14.37 -10.02
CA MET A 37 -5.49 15.74 -9.85
C MET A 37 -6.34 16.51 -8.83
N ALA A 38 -7.67 16.42 -8.92
CA ALA A 38 -8.57 17.05 -7.95
C ALA A 38 -8.37 16.50 -6.52
N ALA A 39 -8.14 15.20 -6.37
CA ALA A 39 -7.83 14.59 -5.07
C ALA A 39 -6.48 15.08 -4.51
N ALA A 40 -5.45 15.19 -5.37
CA ALA A 40 -4.16 15.73 -4.96
C ALA A 40 -4.23 17.19 -4.52
N ASP A 41 -5.02 18.02 -5.21
CA ASP A 41 -5.24 19.42 -4.84
C ASP A 41 -6.00 19.51 -3.51
N ALA A 42 -7.06 18.71 -3.34
CA ALA A 42 -7.84 18.67 -2.10
C ALA A 42 -6.99 18.26 -0.88
N LEU A 43 -6.08 17.29 -1.02
CA LEU A 43 -5.14 16.91 0.05
C LEU A 43 -4.24 18.08 0.48
N PHE A 44 -3.74 18.84 -0.50
CA PHE A 44 -2.85 19.98 -0.23
C PHE A 44 -3.60 21.17 0.40
N GLU A 45 -4.79 21.48 -0.12
CA GLU A 45 -5.66 22.55 0.40
C GLU A 45 -6.14 22.25 1.83
N GLN A 46 -6.46 20.98 2.12
CA GLN A 46 -6.97 20.53 3.42
C GLN A 46 -5.85 20.05 4.36
N ARG A 47 -4.58 20.37 4.09
CA ARG A 47 -3.44 19.90 4.90
C ARG A 47 -3.57 20.22 6.39
N ALA A 48 -4.14 21.37 6.73
CA ALA A 48 -4.37 21.77 8.12
C ALA A 48 -5.34 20.80 8.84
N VAL A 49 -6.37 20.32 8.16
CA VAL A 49 -7.33 19.34 8.70
C VAL A 49 -6.66 17.99 8.93
N ILE A 50 -5.81 17.56 7.98
CA ILE A 50 -5.06 16.30 8.07
C ILE A 50 -4.10 16.35 9.26
N LEU A 51 -3.32 17.43 9.40
CA LEU A 51 -2.36 17.60 10.48
C LEU A 51 -3.05 17.67 11.85
N ALA A 52 -4.17 18.40 11.97
CA ALA A 52 -4.93 18.45 13.22
C ALA A 52 -5.59 17.12 13.60
N ALA A 53 -5.95 16.27 12.61
CA ALA A 53 -6.40 14.91 12.88
C ALA A 53 -5.24 14.01 13.34
N ASN A 54 -4.08 14.14 12.69
CA ASN A 54 -2.87 13.39 13.03
C ASN A 54 -2.32 13.74 14.41
N GLU A 55 -2.37 15.01 14.80
CA GLU A 55 -1.96 15.45 16.14
C GLU A 55 -2.83 14.81 17.23
N ARG A 56 -4.15 14.71 17.00
CA ARG A 56 -5.07 14.03 17.93
C ARG A 56 -4.78 12.54 18.05
N ASP A 57 -4.54 11.87 16.92
CA ASP A 57 -4.14 10.45 16.91
C ASP A 57 -2.80 10.23 17.62
N CYS A 58 -1.80 11.07 17.34
CA CYS A 58 -0.49 11.01 18.00
C CYS A 58 -0.62 11.24 19.50
N HIS A 59 -1.42 12.23 19.93
CA HIS A 59 -1.63 12.50 21.35
C HIS A 59 -2.30 11.32 22.06
N ALA A 60 -3.30 10.68 21.44
CA ALA A 60 -3.92 9.49 21.98
C ALA A 60 -2.95 8.30 22.04
N ALA A 61 -2.07 8.16 21.06
CA ALA A 61 -1.07 7.09 20.98
C ALA A 61 0.09 7.27 21.99
N LEU A 62 0.41 8.49 22.43
CA LEU A 62 1.50 8.74 23.39
C LEU A 62 1.34 7.92 24.67
N SER A 63 0.12 7.86 25.22
CA SER A 63 -0.17 7.07 26.43
C SER A 63 0.11 5.57 26.23
N ALA A 64 -0.18 5.04 25.03
CA ALA A 64 0.13 3.65 24.69
C ALA A 64 1.65 3.40 24.53
N VAL A 65 2.40 4.39 24.04
CA VAL A 65 3.86 4.34 23.96
C VAL A 65 4.48 4.36 25.37
N GLU A 66 4.03 5.27 26.23
CA GLU A 66 4.51 5.39 27.63
C GLU A 66 4.25 4.13 28.45
N GLN A 67 3.11 3.46 28.20
CA GLN A 67 2.74 2.19 28.82
C GLN A 67 3.43 0.97 28.19
N GLY A 68 4.22 1.15 27.13
CA GLY A 68 4.90 0.06 26.41
C GLY A 68 3.96 -0.83 25.58
N LEU A 69 2.71 -0.41 25.36
CA LEU A 69 1.72 -1.11 24.54
C LEU A 69 1.94 -0.88 23.03
N MET A 70 2.66 0.18 22.66
CA MET A 70 3.00 0.51 21.28
C MET A 70 4.51 0.67 21.13
N VAL A 71 5.09 -0.01 20.15
CA VAL A 71 6.53 0.12 19.86
C VAL A 71 6.84 1.49 19.23
N PRO A 72 7.97 2.14 19.58
CA PRO A 72 8.33 3.46 19.05
C PRO A 72 8.36 3.54 17.51
N ALA A 73 8.71 2.43 16.84
CA ALA A 73 8.73 2.35 15.38
C ALA A 73 7.33 2.49 14.75
N LEU A 74 6.27 2.00 15.40
CA LEU A 74 4.90 2.20 14.92
C LEU A 74 4.47 3.66 15.13
N PHE A 75 4.83 4.25 16.28
CA PHE A 75 4.51 5.65 16.57
C PHE A 75 5.18 6.59 15.55
N SER A 76 6.45 6.36 15.22
CA SER A 76 7.14 7.14 14.19
C SER A 76 6.48 7.05 12.81
N ARG A 77 5.85 5.92 12.48
CA ARG A 77 5.11 5.75 11.21
C ARG A 77 3.74 6.45 11.22
N LEU A 78 3.13 6.62 12.40
CA LEU A 78 1.87 7.32 12.57
C LEU A 78 2.02 8.83 12.31
N GLN A 79 3.15 9.41 12.71
CA GLN A 79 3.39 10.85 12.62
C GLN A 79 3.42 11.34 11.16
N THR A 80 2.73 12.45 10.92
CA THR A 80 2.71 13.16 9.63
C THR A 80 3.16 14.60 9.83
N SER A 81 3.91 15.12 8.86
CA SER A 81 4.34 16.52 8.80
C SER A 81 3.72 17.23 7.60
N GLU A 82 3.82 18.56 7.55
CA GLU A 82 3.37 19.33 6.38
C GLU A 82 4.01 18.83 5.09
N ARG A 83 5.34 18.64 5.11
CA ARG A 83 6.08 17.99 4.02
C ARG A 83 5.55 16.60 3.69
N GLY A 84 5.16 15.81 4.69
CA GLY A 84 4.55 14.51 4.48
C GLY A 84 3.24 14.59 3.68
N VAL A 85 2.38 15.56 3.97
CA VAL A 85 1.14 15.80 3.21
C VAL A 85 1.44 16.28 1.78
N GLU A 86 2.42 17.15 1.61
CA GLU A 86 2.88 17.58 0.28
C GLU A 86 3.39 16.40 -0.56
N GLU A 87 4.18 15.51 0.05
CA GLU A 87 4.66 14.29 -0.58
C GLU A 87 3.51 13.33 -0.94
N MET A 88 2.47 13.21 -0.09
CA MET A 88 1.27 12.45 -0.44
C MET A 88 0.61 13.01 -1.69
N ALA A 89 0.35 14.32 -1.73
CA ALA A 89 -0.27 14.98 -2.89
C ALA A 89 0.60 14.86 -4.16
N ALA A 90 1.93 15.01 -4.04
CA ALA A 90 2.85 14.83 -5.16
C ALA A 90 2.80 13.40 -5.72
N ARG A 91 2.81 12.38 -4.86
CA ARG A 91 2.70 10.97 -5.27
C ARG A 91 1.38 10.67 -5.99
N VAL A 92 0.27 11.27 -5.57
CA VAL A 92 -1.02 11.14 -6.27
C VAL A 92 -0.90 11.72 -7.69
N ARG A 93 -0.27 12.89 -7.87
CA ARG A 93 -0.03 13.49 -9.19
C ARG A 93 0.90 12.62 -10.05
N ASP A 94 1.87 11.95 -9.46
CA ASP A 94 2.74 11.03 -10.17
C ASP A 94 1.97 9.79 -10.66
N VAL A 95 1.08 9.23 -9.84
CA VAL A 95 0.16 8.16 -10.26
C VAL A 95 -0.76 8.63 -11.40
N ALA A 96 -1.26 9.85 -11.34
CA ALA A 96 -2.05 10.44 -12.43
C ALA A 96 -1.27 10.49 -13.74
N ARG A 97 0.06 10.64 -13.70
CA ARG A 97 0.92 10.69 -14.90
C ARG A 97 1.24 9.32 -15.49
N LEU A 98 1.10 8.24 -14.73
CA LEU A 98 1.39 6.88 -15.23
C LEU A 98 0.56 6.50 -16.47
N PRO A 99 1.06 5.60 -17.34
CA PRO A 99 0.28 5.06 -18.44
C PRO A 99 -1.01 4.39 -17.93
N ASP A 100 -2.09 4.50 -18.69
CA ASP A 100 -3.35 3.84 -18.34
C ASP A 100 -3.18 2.31 -18.33
N PRO A 101 -3.48 1.60 -17.23
CA PRO A 101 -3.43 0.15 -17.24
C PRO A 101 -4.71 -0.52 -17.79
N VAL A 102 -5.82 0.21 -17.94
CA VAL A 102 -7.14 -0.36 -18.25
C VAL A 102 -7.36 -0.48 -19.76
N GLY A 103 -7.98 -1.57 -20.22
CA GLY A 103 -8.41 -1.73 -21.61
C GLY A 103 -7.27 -1.95 -22.62
N LYS A 104 -6.07 -2.30 -22.17
CA LYS A 104 -4.91 -2.54 -23.06
C LYS A 104 -5.00 -3.91 -23.70
N VAL A 105 -4.87 -3.95 -25.02
CA VAL A 105 -4.67 -5.21 -25.75
C VAL A 105 -3.25 -5.71 -25.45
N LEU A 106 -3.16 -6.84 -24.76
CA LEU A 106 -1.92 -7.50 -24.35
C LEU A 106 -1.46 -8.55 -25.37
N ALA A 107 -2.39 -9.15 -26.10
CA ALA A 107 -2.11 -10.10 -27.17
C ALA A 107 -3.28 -10.14 -28.17
N THR A 108 -2.95 -10.40 -29.42
CA THR A 108 -3.90 -10.60 -30.52
C THR A 108 -3.48 -11.84 -31.31
N ILE A 109 -4.41 -12.76 -31.51
CA ILE A 109 -4.17 -14.02 -32.22
C ILE A 109 -5.33 -14.28 -33.17
N GLU A 110 -5.07 -14.46 -34.46
CA GLU A 110 -6.07 -15.01 -35.38
C GLU A 110 -6.06 -16.54 -35.22
N LEU A 111 -7.18 -17.10 -34.74
CA LEU A 111 -7.31 -18.53 -34.48
C LEU A 111 -7.71 -19.30 -35.75
N ASP A 112 -8.50 -18.66 -36.60
CA ASP A 112 -8.96 -19.14 -37.90
C ASP A 112 -9.40 -17.92 -38.75
N GLN A 113 -9.76 -18.12 -40.01
CA GLN A 113 -10.16 -17.06 -40.94
C GLN A 113 -11.25 -16.14 -40.34
N GLY A 114 -10.86 -14.92 -39.98
CA GLY A 114 -11.76 -13.91 -39.41
C GLY A 114 -12.11 -14.10 -37.93
N LEU A 115 -11.60 -15.14 -37.26
CA LEU A 115 -11.77 -15.36 -35.82
C LEU A 115 -10.54 -14.85 -35.05
N VAL A 116 -10.62 -13.61 -34.58
CA VAL A 116 -9.51 -12.96 -33.86
C VAL A 116 -9.77 -12.94 -32.36
N LEU A 117 -8.88 -13.58 -31.60
CA LEU A 117 -8.84 -13.56 -30.15
C LEU A 117 -8.00 -12.37 -29.65
N TYR A 118 -8.54 -11.64 -28.68
CA TYR A 118 -7.86 -10.54 -27.98
C TYR A 118 -7.74 -10.86 -26.50
N LYS A 119 -6.54 -10.69 -25.95
CA LYS A 119 -6.33 -10.62 -24.50
C LYS A 119 -6.28 -9.14 -24.12
N VAL A 120 -7.21 -8.70 -23.27
CA VAL A 120 -7.33 -7.28 -22.87
C VAL A 120 -7.20 -7.16 -21.36
N SER A 121 -6.51 -6.14 -20.86
CA SER A 121 -6.45 -5.86 -19.42
C SER A 121 -7.78 -5.27 -18.92
N CYS A 122 -8.20 -5.68 -17.74
CA CYS A 122 -9.35 -5.13 -17.03
C CYS A 122 -8.99 -4.89 -15.55
N PRO A 123 -9.72 -4.01 -14.84
CA PRO A 123 -9.62 -3.90 -13.40
C PRO A 123 -9.95 -5.25 -12.72
N LEU A 124 -9.48 -5.42 -11.49
CA LEU A 124 -9.85 -6.59 -10.68
C LEU A 124 -11.29 -6.45 -10.18
N GLY A 125 -11.66 -5.26 -9.70
CA GLY A 125 -12.96 -4.98 -9.11
C GLY A 125 -12.80 -4.22 -7.80
N VAL A 126 -12.97 -4.90 -6.67
CA VAL A 126 -12.83 -4.36 -5.32
C VAL A 126 -11.54 -4.86 -4.69
N ILE A 127 -10.70 -3.92 -4.26
CA ILE A 127 -9.48 -4.21 -3.52
C ILE A 127 -9.71 -3.86 -2.06
N GLY A 128 -9.46 -4.83 -1.18
CA GLY A 128 -9.44 -4.65 0.26
C GLY A 128 -8.03 -4.41 0.77
N ILE A 129 -7.81 -3.34 1.53
CA ILE A 129 -6.47 -3.01 2.06
C ILE A 129 -6.53 -2.86 3.56
N ILE A 130 -5.70 -3.65 4.24
CA ILE A 130 -5.63 -3.69 5.69
C ILE A 130 -4.24 -3.26 6.11
N PHE A 131 -4.12 -2.20 6.90
CA PHE A 131 -2.83 -1.56 7.18
C PHE A 131 -2.74 -1.00 8.60
N GLU A 132 -1.52 -0.86 9.11
CA GLU A 132 -1.26 -0.42 10.49
C GLU A 132 -0.33 0.80 10.52
N SER A 133 -0.65 1.77 11.40
CA SER A 133 0.15 2.93 11.80
C SER A 133 0.78 3.73 10.66
N ARG A 134 0.10 3.80 9.50
CA ARG A 134 0.62 4.41 8.26
C ARG A 134 -0.47 5.18 7.51
N PRO A 135 -0.80 6.41 7.95
CA PRO A 135 -1.85 7.20 7.29
C PRO A 135 -1.51 7.57 5.85
N ASP A 136 -0.21 7.64 5.50
CA ASP A 136 0.30 7.87 4.13
C ASP A 136 -0.17 6.82 3.12
N VAL A 137 -0.53 5.62 3.59
CA VAL A 137 -1.04 4.54 2.74
C VAL A 137 -2.35 4.92 2.09
N VAL A 138 -3.27 5.59 2.79
CA VAL A 138 -4.62 5.89 2.29
C VAL A 138 -4.61 6.59 0.92
N PRO A 139 -4.00 7.78 0.76
CA PRO A 139 -3.96 8.45 -0.54
C PRO A 139 -3.14 7.68 -1.58
N GLN A 140 -2.09 6.97 -1.17
CA GLN A 140 -1.28 6.15 -2.09
C GLN A 140 -2.12 5.06 -2.75
N VAL A 141 -2.85 4.28 -1.94
CA VAL A 141 -3.64 3.16 -2.46
C VAL A 141 -4.91 3.61 -3.15
N ALA A 142 -5.53 4.70 -2.69
CA ALA A 142 -6.68 5.31 -3.35
C ALA A 142 -6.30 5.80 -4.76
N ALA A 143 -5.12 6.41 -4.92
CA ALA A 143 -4.62 6.84 -6.21
C ALA A 143 -4.43 5.65 -7.18
N LEU A 144 -3.77 4.60 -6.71
CA LEU A 144 -3.51 3.41 -7.54
C LEU A 144 -4.80 2.66 -7.89
N ALA A 145 -5.73 2.51 -6.93
CA ALA A 145 -7.02 1.87 -7.15
C ALA A 145 -7.83 2.64 -8.19
N LEU A 146 -7.97 3.97 -8.03
CA LEU A 146 -8.66 4.80 -9.00
C LEU A 146 -7.99 4.71 -10.38
N LYS A 147 -6.67 4.88 -10.48
CA LYS A 147 -5.92 4.81 -11.75
C LYS A 147 -6.13 3.49 -12.49
N SER A 148 -6.27 2.40 -11.74
CA SER A 148 -6.50 1.05 -12.27
C SER A 148 -7.97 0.65 -12.38
N GLY A 149 -8.91 1.56 -12.12
CA GLY A 149 -10.35 1.34 -12.26
C GLY A 149 -10.95 0.43 -11.19
N ASN A 150 -10.34 0.36 -10.00
CA ASN A 150 -10.79 -0.48 -8.89
C ASN A 150 -11.43 0.37 -7.78
N ALA A 151 -12.45 -0.18 -7.11
CA ALA A 151 -12.95 0.37 -5.86
C ALA A 151 -12.11 -0.13 -4.67
N LEU A 152 -12.19 0.59 -3.56
CA LEU A 152 -11.31 0.38 -2.43
C LEU A 152 -12.08 0.27 -1.11
N LEU A 153 -11.83 -0.83 -0.38
CA LEU A 153 -12.28 -1.01 0.99
C LEU A 153 -11.07 -0.99 1.93
N LEU A 154 -11.01 -0.02 2.81
CA LEU A 154 -9.87 0.25 3.69
C LEU A 154 -10.18 -0.21 5.11
N LYS A 155 -9.18 -0.78 5.77
CA LYS A 155 -9.16 -0.96 7.21
C LYS A 155 -7.80 -0.57 7.77
N GLY A 156 -7.73 0.61 8.36
CA GLY A 156 -6.54 1.10 9.06
C GLY A 156 -6.50 0.68 10.53
N GLY A 157 -5.33 0.78 11.15
CA GLY A 157 -5.15 0.64 12.60
C GLY A 157 -5.97 1.66 13.40
N VAL A 158 -6.37 1.29 14.60
CA VAL A 158 -7.21 2.13 15.50
C VAL A 158 -6.47 3.39 15.96
N GLU A 159 -5.15 3.32 16.01
CA GLU A 159 -4.24 4.41 16.37
C GLU A 159 -4.20 5.54 15.34
N ALA A 160 -4.64 5.29 14.10
CA ALA A 160 -4.65 6.27 13.00
C ALA A 160 -6.09 6.63 12.57
N MET A 161 -7.09 6.33 13.41
CA MET A 161 -8.49 6.39 13.02
C MET A 161 -8.93 7.80 12.59
N GLN A 162 -8.55 8.84 13.33
CA GLN A 162 -8.97 10.22 12.99
C GLN A 162 -8.32 10.68 11.69
N THR A 163 -7.04 10.37 11.50
CA THR A 163 -6.27 10.73 10.30
C THR A 163 -6.81 10.01 9.07
N ASN A 164 -7.06 8.70 9.17
CA ASN A 164 -7.62 7.91 8.08
C ASN A 164 -9.02 8.40 7.69
N GLN A 165 -9.86 8.73 8.68
CA GLN A 165 -11.18 9.29 8.44
C GLN A 165 -11.10 10.65 7.70
N ALA A 166 -10.19 11.53 8.12
CA ALA A 166 -9.97 12.82 7.46
C ALA A 166 -9.53 12.63 6.00
N LEU A 167 -8.54 11.75 5.75
CA LEU A 167 -8.04 11.45 4.40
C LEU A 167 -9.12 10.88 3.49
N VAL A 168 -9.90 9.90 3.96
CA VAL A 168 -11.01 9.30 3.19
C VAL A 168 -12.11 10.31 2.93
N SER A 169 -12.42 11.19 3.90
CA SER A 169 -13.44 12.23 3.72
C SER A 169 -13.02 13.26 2.67
N ILE A 170 -11.74 13.70 2.69
CA ILE A 170 -11.18 14.58 1.66
C ILE A 170 -11.23 13.92 0.29
N TRP A 171 -10.89 12.62 0.21
CA TRP A 171 -10.93 11.87 -1.04
C TRP A 171 -12.36 11.73 -1.59
N ARG A 172 -13.34 11.44 -0.73
CA ARG A 172 -14.76 11.41 -1.12
C ARG A 172 -15.26 12.78 -1.57
N ALA A 173 -14.84 13.86 -0.93
CA ALA A 173 -15.15 15.22 -1.37
C ALA A 173 -14.51 15.55 -2.74
N ALA A 174 -13.38 14.94 -3.08
CA ALA A 174 -12.84 15.04 -4.44
C ALA A 174 -13.68 14.24 -5.45
N TYR A 175 -14.20 13.07 -5.07
CA TYR A 175 -15.10 12.27 -5.91
C TYR A 175 -16.43 12.97 -6.18
N SER A 176 -17.02 13.62 -5.20
CA SER A 176 -18.33 14.29 -5.34
C SER A 176 -18.34 15.45 -6.35
N ARG A 177 -17.17 15.87 -6.84
CA ARG A 177 -17.03 16.83 -7.96
C ARG A 177 -17.30 16.20 -9.33
N PHE A 178 -17.50 14.88 -9.39
CA PHE A 178 -17.68 14.08 -10.60
C PHE A 178 -18.89 13.16 -10.45
N ASP A 179 -19.99 13.47 -11.14
CA ASP A 179 -21.28 12.79 -10.99
C ASP A 179 -21.23 11.28 -11.28
N GLU A 180 -20.29 10.85 -12.13
CA GLU A 180 -20.12 9.44 -12.50
C GLU A 180 -19.39 8.58 -11.45
N ILE A 181 -18.87 9.17 -10.37
CA ILE A 181 -18.08 8.45 -9.34
C ILE A 181 -18.88 8.34 -8.04
N PRO A 182 -19.34 7.12 -7.68
CA PRO A 182 -20.00 6.92 -6.40
C PRO A 182 -19.04 7.16 -5.23
N GLU A 183 -19.52 7.78 -4.15
CA GLU A 183 -18.72 7.99 -2.93
C GLU A 183 -18.21 6.67 -2.32
N ASP A 184 -18.97 5.58 -2.51
CA ASP A 184 -18.62 4.23 -2.05
C ASP A 184 -17.45 3.60 -2.81
N ALA A 185 -16.93 4.25 -3.87
CA ALA A 185 -15.69 3.87 -4.56
C ALA A 185 -14.48 3.81 -3.61
N ILE A 186 -14.54 4.52 -2.49
CA ILE A 186 -13.61 4.39 -1.37
C ILE A 186 -14.41 4.31 -0.07
N SER A 187 -14.09 3.33 0.77
CA SER A 187 -14.78 3.10 2.04
C SER A 187 -13.81 2.74 3.14
N LEU A 188 -14.08 3.16 4.38
CA LEU A 188 -13.24 2.91 5.55
C LEU A 188 -14.03 2.15 6.61
N LEU A 189 -13.53 0.97 6.97
CA LEU A 189 -14.00 0.16 8.09
C LEU A 189 -13.37 0.65 9.40
N HIS A 190 -14.07 0.46 10.51
CA HIS A 190 -13.74 1.13 11.78
C HIS A 190 -13.29 0.15 12.87
N THR A 191 -13.95 -1.00 12.98
CA THR A 191 -13.76 -1.94 14.10
C THR A 191 -12.78 -3.05 13.76
N ARG A 192 -12.17 -3.67 14.77
CA ARG A 192 -11.22 -4.77 14.54
C ARG A 192 -11.95 -6.02 14.04
N GLU A 193 -13.16 -6.22 14.52
CA GLU A 193 -14.07 -7.30 14.14
C GLU A 193 -14.40 -7.25 12.64
N ASP A 194 -14.41 -6.06 12.04
CA ASP A 194 -14.64 -5.86 10.60
C ASP A 194 -13.62 -6.62 9.74
N VAL A 195 -12.39 -6.86 10.23
CA VAL A 195 -11.34 -7.57 9.47
C VAL A 195 -11.77 -9.00 9.17
N THR A 196 -12.17 -9.76 10.20
CA THR A 196 -12.55 -11.17 10.03
C THR A 196 -13.71 -11.31 9.06
N GLU A 197 -14.68 -10.40 9.15
CA GLU A 197 -15.81 -10.38 8.24
C GLU A 197 -15.38 -10.05 6.81
N MET A 198 -14.61 -8.98 6.62
CA MET A 198 -14.07 -8.56 5.32
C MET A 198 -13.32 -9.70 4.63
N LEU A 199 -12.52 -10.48 5.36
CA LEU A 199 -11.72 -11.58 4.83
C LEU A 199 -12.55 -12.78 4.34
N ALA A 200 -13.85 -12.84 4.67
CA ALA A 200 -14.79 -13.88 4.26
C ALA A 200 -15.71 -13.46 3.10
N LEU A 201 -15.58 -12.23 2.58
CA LEU A 201 -16.43 -11.69 1.51
C LEU A 201 -15.86 -11.99 0.11
N GLU A 202 -15.51 -13.25 -0.18
CA GLU A 202 -14.95 -13.68 -1.47
C GLU A 202 -15.86 -13.43 -2.68
N ASP A 203 -17.16 -13.32 -2.43
CA ASP A 203 -18.11 -12.96 -3.47
C ASP A 203 -18.04 -11.48 -3.83
N ASP A 204 -17.60 -10.59 -2.94
CA ASP A 204 -17.70 -9.13 -3.10
C ASP A 204 -16.35 -8.38 -3.12
N ILE A 205 -15.26 -9.04 -2.71
CA ILE A 205 -13.89 -8.49 -2.70
C ILE A 205 -12.98 -9.41 -3.52
N ASP A 206 -12.26 -8.84 -4.49
CA ASP A 206 -11.48 -9.60 -5.47
C ASP A 206 -10.01 -9.80 -5.04
N LEU A 207 -9.48 -8.92 -4.17
CA LEU A 207 -8.09 -8.98 -3.70
C LEU A 207 -7.94 -8.35 -2.32
N ILE A 208 -7.16 -8.99 -1.44
CA ILE A 208 -6.73 -8.42 -0.16
C ILE A 208 -5.24 -8.07 -0.21
N ILE A 209 -4.88 -6.89 0.27
CA ILE A 209 -3.50 -6.42 0.39
C ILE A 209 -3.21 -6.00 1.84
N PRO A 210 -2.56 -6.86 2.64
CA PRO A 210 -2.11 -6.49 3.98
C PRO A 210 -0.81 -5.67 3.92
N ARG A 211 -0.73 -4.61 4.72
CA ARG A 211 0.43 -3.74 4.86
C ARG A 211 0.76 -3.54 6.34
N GLY A 212 1.61 -4.40 6.89
CA GLY A 212 1.96 -4.39 8.30
C GLY A 212 3.18 -5.26 8.59
N SER A 213 3.26 -5.77 9.82
CA SER A 213 4.32 -6.73 10.19
C SER A 213 4.18 -8.06 9.46
N LYS A 214 5.22 -8.90 9.54
CA LYS A 214 5.20 -10.26 9.02
C LYS A 214 4.06 -11.08 9.61
N GLU A 215 3.89 -11.01 10.93
CA GLU A 215 2.87 -11.72 11.69
C GLU A 215 1.48 -11.29 11.23
N PHE A 216 1.30 -9.99 10.97
CA PHE A 216 0.05 -9.44 10.46
C PHE A 216 -0.28 -9.93 9.06
N VAL A 217 0.69 -9.88 8.13
CA VAL A 217 0.52 -10.39 6.76
C VAL A 217 0.20 -11.88 6.79
N HIS A 218 0.91 -12.67 7.60
CA HIS A 218 0.65 -14.10 7.74
C HIS A 218 -0.74 -14.39 8.35
N TYR A 219 -1.14 -13.63 9.36
CA TYR A 219 -2.49 -13.73 9.93
C TYR A 219 -3.55 -13.51 8.86
N VAL A 220 -3.49 -12.39 8.13
CA VAL A 220 -4.45 -12.09 7.05
C VAL A 220 -4.46 -13.18 5.98
N ALA A 221 -3.29 -13.63 5.53
CA ALA A 221 -3.16 -14.70 4.54
C ALA A 221 -3.76 -16.03 5.02
N SER A 222 -3.62 -16.36 6.31
CA SER A 222 -4.15 -17.61 6.88
C SER A 222 -5.66 -17.61 7.10
N GLN A 223 -6.26 -16.43 7.23
CA GLN A 223 -7.69 -16.28 7.55
C GLN A 223 -8.55 -15.94 6.33
N SER A 224 -7.95 -15.48 5.23
CA SER A 224 -8.71 -15.02 4.06
C SER A 224 -9.13 -16.13 3.13
N GLN A 225 -10.38 -16.04 2.66
CA GLN A 225 -10.89 -16.83 1.53
C GLN A 225 -10.62 -16.12 0.19
N ILE A 226 -10.32 -14.82 0.23
CA ILE A 226 -10.00 -13.97 -0.90
C ILE A 226 -8.50 -14.11 -1.23
N PRO A 227 -8.08 -14.02 -2.51
CA PRO A 227 -6.67 -13.96 -2.85
C PRO A 227 -5.94 -12.84 -2.10
N VAL A 228 -4.78 -13.14 -1.54
CA VAL A 228 -3.97 -12.19 -0.77
C VAL A 228 -2.68 -11.87 -1.53
N LEU A 229 -2.45 -10.58 -1.79
CA LEU A 229 -1.19 -10.07 -2.33
C LEU A 229 -0.41 -9.37 -1.21
N GLY A 230 0.58 -10.08 -0.66
CA GLY A 230 1.54 -9.56 0.30
C GLY A 230 2.92 -10.13 0.03
N HIS A 231 3.95 -9.57 0.67
CA HIS A 231 5.29 -10.15 0.65
C HIS A 231 5.55 -10.92 1.95
N GLY A 232 6.37 -11.96 1.85
CA GLY A 232 6.86 -12.71 3.01
C GLY A 232 8.04 -12.01 3.69
N GLU A 233 9.01 -12.79 4.14
CA GLU A 233 10.23 -12.30 4.78
C GLU A 233 11.16 -11.57 3.82
N GLY A 234 11.74 -10.47 4.30
CA GLY A 234 12.74 -9.66 3.61
C GLY A 234 14.18 -10.14 3.80
N LEU A 235 14.45 -11.43 3.58
CA LEU A 235 15.80 -11.99 3.73
C LEU A 235 16.62 -11.76 2.45
N CYS A 236 17.07 -10.52 2.27
CA CYS A 236 17.81 -10.13 1.08
C CYS A 236 19.30 -10.44 1.19
N HIS A 237 19.88 -10.92 0.08
CA HIS A 237 21.28 -11.30 0.00
C HIS A 237 22.01 -10.39 -1.00
N VAL A 238 23.24 -10.01 -0.67
CA VAL A 238 24.18 -9.37 -1.61
C VAL A 238 25.30 -10.36 -1.85
N TYR A 239 25.53 -10.73 -3.12
CA TYR A 239 26.65 -11.58 -3.50
C TYR A 239 27.71 -10.76 -4.26
N ILE A 240 28.93 -10.78 -3.74
CA ILE A 240 30.11 -10.16 -4.34
C ILE A 240 30.91 -11.23 -5.07
N ASP A 241 30.78 -11.23 -6.39
CA ASP A 241 31.47 -12.16 -7.28
C ASP A 241 32.98 -11.89 -7.39
N ALA A 242 33.76 -12.90 -7.79
CA ALA A 242 35.20 -12.76 -8.03
C ALA A 242 35.55 -11.68 -9.08
N ALA A 243 34.67 -11.45 -10.05
CA ALA A 243 34.83 -10.44 -11.10
C ALA A 243 34.24 -9.07 -10.73
N ALA A 244 33.73 -8.89 -9.52
CA ALA A 244 33.10 -7.64 -9.10
C ALA A 244 34.12 -6.49 -9.05
N ASP A 245 33.68 -5.31 -9.50
CA ASP A 245 34.38 -4.07 -9.20
C ASP A 245 34.31 -3.81 -7.69
N LEU A 246 35.48 -3.73 -7.04
CA LEU A 246 35.57 -3.61 -5.59
C LEU A 246 34.82 -2.39 -5.05
N LYS A 247 34.98 -1.23 -5.71
CA LYS A 247 34.36 0.00 -5.24
C LYS A 247 32.84 -0.10 -5.33
N LYS A 248 32.31 -0.57 -6.46
CA LYS A 248 30.87 -0.80 -6.62
C LYS A 248 30.36 -1.83 -5.62
N GLY A 249 31.12 -2.89 -5.38
CA GLY A 249 30.79 -3.91 -4.39
C GLY A 249 30.62 -3.32 -2.99
N TYR A 250 31.55 -2.45 -2.56
CA TYR A 250 31.43 -1.77 -1.27
C TYR A 250 30.24 -0.83 -1.22
N ASP A 251 30.06 0.01 -2.24
CA ASP A 251 29.00 1.01 -2.25
C ASP A 251 27.61 0.35 -2.23
N VAL A 252 27.41 -0.71 -3.01
CA VAL A 252 26.15 -1.49 -3.03
C VAL A 252 25.93 -2.24 -1.71
N ALA A 253 26.94 -2.97 -1.22
CA ALA A 253 26.81 -3.70 0.04
C ALA A 253 26.52 -2.77 1.22
N PHE A 254 27.15 -1.59 1.25
CA PHE A 254 26.92 -0.60 2.30
C PHE A 254 25.53 0.03 2.22
N ASP A 255 25.14 0.58 1.07
CA ASP A 255 23.83 1.23 0.90
C ASP A 255 22.68 0.26 1.19
N SER A 256 22.79 -0.98 0.67
CA SER A 256 21.77 -2.01 0.86
C SER A 256 21.51 -2.40 2.31
N LYS A 257 22.45 -2.17 3.25
CA LYS A 257 22.21 -2.39 4.69
C LYS A 257 21.90 -1.11 5.45
N VAL A 258 22.62 -0.03 5.16
CA VAL A 258 22.72 1.14 6.06
C VAL A 258 21.68 2.21 5.74
N GLN A 259 21.23 2.33 4.49
CA GLN A 259 20.35 3.42 4.06
C GLN A 259 19.02 3.44 4.84
N TYR A 260 18.35 2.28 4.92
CA TYR A 260 17.11 2.12 5.69
C TYR A 260 17.00 0.69 6.25
N PRO A 261 17.67 0.39 7.39
CA PRO A 261 17.78 -0.99 7.90
C PRO A 261 16.44 -1.67 8.25
N ALA A 262 15.38 -0.89 8.44
CA ALA A 262 14.04 -1.40 8.76
C ALA A 262 13.20 -1.74 7.50
N ALA A 263 13.73 -1.51 6.30
CA ALA A 263 13.06 -1.85 5.06
C ALA A 263 13.11 -3.37 4.80
N CYS A 264 12.06 -3.93 4.19
CA CYS A 264 12.02 -5.35 3.84
C CYS A 264 12.97 -5.75 2.71
N ASN A 265 13.61 -4.78 2.04
CA ASN A 265 14.61 -5.02 1.00
C ASN A 265 16.05 -4.76 1.48
N ALA A 266 16.25 -4.47 2.77
CA ALA A 266 17.57 -4.30 3.33
C ALA A 266 18.34 -5.63 3.30
N ALA A 267 19.63 -5.59 2.97
CA ALA A 267 20.46 -6.78 2.93
C ALA A 267 20.62 -7.36 4.34
N GLU A 268 20.38 -8.66 4.51
CA GLU A 268 20.60 -9.39 5.76
C GLU A 268 21.78 -10.36 5.67
N THR A 269 22.22 -10.69 4.46
CA THR A 269 23.35 -11.61 4.24
C THR A 269 24.27 -11.10 3.14
N LEU A 270 25.55 -10.98 3.45
CA LEU A 270 26.60 -10.68 2.49
C LEU A 270 27.39 -11.95 2.18
N LEU A 271 27.33 -12.38 0.92
CA LEU A 271 28.09 -13.52 0.40
C LEU A 271 29.27 -12.97 -0.41
N VAL A 272 30.49 -13.44 -0.17
CA VAL A 272 31.68 -12.99 -0.89
C VAL A 272 32.41 -14.19 -1.45
N HIS A 273 32.74 -14.16 -2.74
CA HIS A 273 33.51 -15.21 -3.38
C HIS A 273 34.89 -15.35 -2.73
N GLU A 274 35.35 -16.58 -2.47
CA GLU A 274 36.59 -16.89 -1.74
C GLU A 274 37.82 -16.15 -2.29
N ALA A 275 37.96 -16.08 -3.62
CA ALA A 275 39.07 -15.41 -4.30
C ALA A 275 39.16 -13.89 -4.00
N LEU A 276 38.06 -13.25 -3.60
CA LEU A 276 37.99 -11.82 -3.30
C LEU A 276 37.89 -11.55 -1.79
N ALA A 277 37.52 -12.56 -0.99
CA ALA A 277 37.21 -12.44 0.43
C ALA A 277 38.31 -11.72 1.23
N ASN A 278 39.58 -12.10 1.04
CA ASN A 278 40.71 -11.51 1.75
C ASN A 278 40.94 -10.02 1.45
N LYS A 279 40.48 -9.53 0.29
CA LYS A 279 40.60 -8.13 -0.11
C LYS A 279 39.37 -7.31 0.30
N PHE A 280 38.19 -7.91 0.16
CA PHE A 280 36.92 -7.22 0.34
C PHE A 280 36.45 -7.19 1.80
N LEU A 281 36.48 -8.34 2.50
CA LEU A 281 35.88 -8.45 3.82
C LEU A 281 36.50 -7.51 4.86
N PRO A 282 37.83 -7.36 4.98
CA PRO A 282 38.41 -6.50 6.02
C PRO A 282 37.91 -5.05 5.96
N GLU A 283 37.84 -4.49 4.74
CA GLU A 283 37.37 -3.12 4.54
C GLU A 283 35.86 -3.01 4.73
N MET A 284 35.07 -3.96 4.20
CA MET A 284 33.61 -3.92 4.33
C MET A 284 33.17 -4.08 5.79
N ILE A 285 33.82 -4.97 6.55
CA ILE A 285 33.56 -5.15 7.98
C ILE A 285 33.84 -3.86 8.74
N ALA A 286 34.97 -3.19 8.46
CA ALA A 286 35.30 -1.92 9.09
C ALA A 286 34.27 -0.82 8.77
N ARG A 287 33.79 -0.75 7.51
CA ARG A 287 32.73 0.19 7.10
C ARG A 287 31.42 -0.09 7.83
N PHE A 288 31.01 -1.35 7.92
CA PHE A 288 29.80 -1.75 8.64
C PHE A 288 29.87 -1.44 10.13
N GLN A 289 30.97 -1.80 10.79
CA GLN A 289 31.17 -1.51 12.21
C GLN A 289 31.16 0.00 12.49
N SER A 290 31.77 0.79 11.61
CA SER A 290 31.76 2.27 11.70
C SER A 290 30.35 2.86 11.56
N ALA A 291 29.45 2.18 10.87
CA ALA A 291 28.04 2.54 10.73
C ALA A 291 27.15 1.92 11.83
N GLY A 292 27.72 1.23 12.82
CA GLY A 292 26.97 0.59 13.91
C GLY A 292 26.32 -0.75 13.54
N VAL A 293 26.73 -1.38 12.43
CA VAL A 293 26.25 -2.70 12.03
C VAL A 293 27.06 -3.78 12.76
N GLU A 294 26.35 -4.68 13.45
CA GLU A 294 26.92 -5.91 14.01
C GLU A 294 27.18 -6.92 12.87
N VAL A 295 28.42 -7.40 12.74
CA VAL A 295 28.79 -8.45 11.79
C VAL A 295 29.08 -9.74 12.58
N ARG A 296 28.48 -10.85 12.16
CA ARG A 296 28.56 -12.17 12.83
C ARG A 296 29.24 -13.20 11.93
#